data_AF-A0A9P4MX06-F1
#
_entry.id   AF-A0A9P4MX06-F1
#
_cell.length_a   1.000
_cell.length_b   1.000
_cell.length_c   1.000
_cell.angle_alpha   90.00
_cell.angle_beta   90.00
_cell.angle_gamma   90.00
#
_symmetry.space_group_name_H-M   'P 1'
#
loop_
_entity.id
_entity.type
_entity.pdbx_description
1 polymer ?
#
loop_
_entity_poly.entity_id
_entity_poly.type
_entity_poly.pdbx_seq_one_letter_code
_entity_poly.pdbx_strand_id
1 'polypeptide(L)'
;MPQKISPEAFFERASQNVAIEKKKDIVNGKQVLKELQPKTKKNYERALALWNQYEKLNPGVSPDNIETSKGYVMSIALGIEGGYSNKKPGLWTVVQYYKDFTAGWRRARMEEEQENEEKNGEVKVISPIVTLSTSNFIKYELYNILELPYRKRLRRYGSQIHFLHLGTQWWKNDCTSRIGEYVESTYRLGSGRGLRFQ
;
A
#
# COMPACT_ATOMS: atom_id res chain seq x y z
N MET A 1 20.04 10.91 -28.78
CA MET A 1 18.82 10.29 -28.21
C MET A 1 18.31 9.25 -29.20
N PRO A 2 17.80 8.09 -28.75
CA PRO A 2 17.20 7.12 -29.67
C PRO A 2 16.01 7.75 -30.41
N GLN A 3 15.90 7.47 -31.71
CA GLN A 3 14.81 7.97 -32.54
C GLN A 3 13.48 7.39 -32.07
N LYS A 4 12.44 8.23 -32.02
CA LYS A 4 11.07 7.79 -31.71
C LYS A 4 10.54 6.98 -32.89
N ILE A 5 10.24 5.72 -32.63
CA ILE A 5 9.61 4.79 -33.58
C ILE A 5 8.15 5.25 -33.77
N SER A 6 7.60 5.11 -34.98
CA SER A 6 6.17 5.39 -35.21
C SER A 6 5.29 4.39 -34.44
N PRO A 7 4.06 4.75 -34.06
CA PRO A 7 3.13 3.81 -33.42
C PRO A 7 2.92 2.53 -34.24
N GLU A 8 2.87 2.64 -35.56
CA GLU A 8 2.75 1.49 -36.48
C GLU A 8 3.94 0.55 -36.36
N ALA A 9 5.16 1.07 -36.52
CA ALA A 9 6.38 0.27 -36.44
C ALA A 9 6.62 -0.32 -35.03
N PHE A 10 6.06 0.30 -33.99
CA PHE A 10 6.06 -0.27 -32.63
C PHE A 10 5.18 -1.52 -32.54
N PHE A 11 3.95 -1.48 -33.07
CA PHE A 11 3.04 -2.62 -33.04
C PHE A 11 3.41 -3.72 -34.04
N GLU A 12 4.01 -3.38 -35.18
CA GLU A 12 4.62 -4.36 -36.10
C GLU A 12 5.77 -5.13 -35.43
N ARG A 13 6.65 -4.42 -34.71
CA ARG A 13 7.69 -5.09 -33.92
C ARG A 13 7.10 -6.00 -32.83
N ALA A 14 5.98 -5.59 -32.22
CA ALA A 14 5.30 -6.40 -31.22
C ALA A 14 4.62 -7.65 -31.82
N SER A 15 4.10 -7.56 -33.05
CA SER A 15 3.47 -8.70 -33.74
C SER A 15 4.49 -9.76 -34.17
N GLN A 16 5.74 -9.34 -34.44
CA GLN A 16 6.86 -10.22 -34.78
C GLN A 16 7.57 -10.83 -33.55
N ASN A 17 7.12 -10.53 -32.33
CA ASN A 17 7.77 -11.02 -31.12
C ASN A 17 7.46 -12.50 -30.86
N VAL A 18 8.48 -13.31 -30.59
CA VAL A 18 8.37 -14.75 -30.29
C VAL A 18 7.43 -15.06 -29.12
N ALA A 19 7.26 -14.12 -28.18
CA ALA A 19 6.34 -14.27 -27.06
C ALA A 19 4.84 -14.19 -27.46
N ILE A 20 4.51 -13.87 -28.72
CA ILE A 20 3.13 -13.73 -29.17
C ILE A 20 2.33 -15.04 -29.11
N GLU A 21 3.00 -16.19 -29.20
CA GLU A 21 2.36 -17.50 -29.06
C GLU A 21 1.79 -17.71 -27.65
N LYS A 22 2.50 -17.19 -26.62
CA LYS A 22 2.05 -17.22 -25.23
C LYS A 22 0.93 -16.22 -24.94
N LYS A 23 0.65 -15.27 -25.86
CA LYS A 23 -0.33 -14.20 -25.68
C LYS A 23 -1.76 -14.72 -25.67
N LYS A 24 -2.07 -15.75 -26.49
CA LYS A 24 -3.45 -16.22 -26.72
C LYS A 24 -4.08 -16.83 -25.47
N ASP A 25 -3.29 -17.50 -24.63
CA ASP A 25 -3.79 -18.14 -23.41
C ASP A 25 -3.79 -17.19 -22.20
N ILE A 26 -2.83 -16.24 -22.17
CA ILE A 26 -2.61 -15.33 -21.04
C ILE A 26 -3.48 -14.07 -21.15
N VAL A 27 -3.67 -13.53 -22.36
CA VAL A 27 -4.44 -12.29 -22.59
C VAL A 27 -5.88 -12.66 -22.87
N ASN A 28 -6.62 -12.90 -21.78
CA ASN A 28 -8.05 -13.16 -21.79
C ASN A 28 -8.79 -12.12 -20.94
N GLY A 29 -10.12 -12.19 -20.92
CA GLY A 29 -10.95 -11.28 -20.13
C GLY A 29 -10.91 -11.52 -18.61
N LYS A 30 -10.17 -12.53 -18.13
CA LYS A 30 -10.11 -12.85 -16.70
C LYS A 30 -9.21 -11.85 -15.99
N GLN A 31 -9.69 -11.34 -14.87
CA GLN A 31 -8.92 -10.44 -14.05
C GLN A 31 -7.77 -11.18 -13.35
N VAL A 32 -6.56 -10.65 -13.49
CA VAL A 32 -5.38 -11.19 -12.81
C VAL A 32 -5.17 -10.48 -11.47
N LEU A 33 -5.23 -11.25 -10.38
CA LEU A 33 -4.98 -10.75 -9.03
C LEU A 33 -3.67 -11.31 -8.48
N LYS A 34 -2.85 -10.43 -7.90
CA LYS A 34 -1.67 -10.85 -7.15
C LYS A 34 -2.09 -11.51 -5.83
N GLU A 35 -1.39 -12.54 -5.41
CA GLU A 35 -1.54 -13.11 -4.08
C GLU A 35 -1.27 -12.04 -3.00
N LEU A 36 -2.13 -11.98 -1.98
CA LEU A 36 -1.99 -11.02 -0.89
C LEU A 36 -0.94 -11.52 0.10
N GLN A 37 0.00 -10.64 0.43
CA GLN A 37 0.89 -10.90 1.56
C GLN A 37 0.08 -10.90 2.87
N PRO A 38 0.44 -11.73 3.87
CA PRO A 38 -0.32 -11.85 5.11
C PRO A 38 -0.57 -10.52 5.84
N LYS A 39 0.42 -9.63 5.83
CA LYS A 39 0.30 -8.29 6.42
C LYS A 39 -0.72 -7.42 5.68
N THR A 40 -0.75 -7.49 4.35
CA THR A 40 -1.69 -6.75 3.52
C THR A 40 -3.11 -7.22 3.75
N LYS A 41 -3.33 -8.55 3.87
CA LYS A 41 -4.64 -9.11 4.20
C LYS A 41 -5.19 -8.55 5.52
N LYS A 42 -4.37 -8.57 6.58
CA LYS A 42 -4.73 -7.98 7.88
C LYS A 42 -5.05 -6.48 7.79
N ASN A 43 -4.33 -5.73 6.97
CA ASN A 43 -4.62 -4.31 6.77
C ASN A 43 -5.98 -4.09 6.09
N TYR A 44 -6.33 -4.91 5.10
CA TYR A 44 -7.61 -4.82 4.41
C TYR A 44 -8.76 -5.20 5.33
N GLU A 45 -8.64 -6.28 6.08
CA GLU A 45 -9.63 -6.68 7.11
C GLU A 45 -9.87 -5.56 8.12
N ARG A 46 -8.80 -4.93 8.62
CA ARG A 46 -8.90 -3.79 9.51
C ARG A 46 -9.61 -2.60 8.86
N ALA A 47 -9.28 -2.28 7.61
CA ALA A 47 -9.87 -1.16 6.89
C ALA A 47 -11.38 -1.37 6.63
N LEU A 48 -11.79 -2.60 6.33
CA LEU A 48 -13.20 -2.98 6.20
C LEU A 48 -13.93 -2.92 7.54
N ALA A 49 -13.29 -3.38 8.62
CA ALA A 49 -13.87 -3.28 9.97
C ALA A 49 -14.12 -1.82 10.40
N LEU A 50 -13.17 -0.91 10.07
CA LEU A 50 -13.34 0.52 10.32
C LEU A 50 -14.52 1.11 9.52
N TRP A 51 -14.68 0.69 8.27
CA TRP A 51 -15.82 1.09 7.46
C TRP A 51 -17.14 0.61 8.07
N ASN A 52 -17.24 -0.68 8.42
CA ASN A 52 -18.45 -1.24 9.03
C ASN A 52 -18.84 -0.49 10.32
N GLN A 53 -17.85 -0.05 11.10
CA GLN A 53 -18.11 0.74 12.30
C GLN A 53 -18.57 2.16 11.95
N TYR A 54 -18.02 2.77 10.92
CA TYR A 54 -18.46 4.07 10.42
C TYR A 54 -19.90 4.03 9.89
N GLU A 55 -20.27 2.97 9.17
CA GLU A 55 -21.63 2.73 8.68
C GLU A 55 -22.64 2.51 9.82
N LYS A 56 -22.24 1.81 10.90
CA LYS A 56 -23.09 1.67 12.10
C LYS A 56 -23.39 3.02 12.77
N LEU A 57 -22.43 3.95 12.76
CA LEU A 57 -22.60 5.29 13.32
C LEU A 57 -23.36 6.23 12.38
N ASN A 58 -23.35 5.94 11.07
CA ASN A 58 -23.98 6.74 10.03
C ASN A 58 -24.79 5.80 9.12
N PRO A 59 -26.02 5.42 9.51
CA PRO A 59 -26.79 4.42 8.76
C PRO A 59 -27.15 4.92 7.35
N GLY A 60 -27.08 4.02 6.36
CA GLY A 60 -27.44 4.31 4.97
C GLY A 60 -26.33 4.96 4.13
N VAL A 61 -25.13 5.08 4.67
CA VAL A 61 -24.00 5.67 3.95
C VAL A 61 -23.36 4.69 2.95
N SER A 62 -22.98 5.20 1.78
CA SER A 62 -22.31 4.43 0.72
C SER A 62 -20.87 4.90 0.52
N PRO A 63 -19.89 3.98 0.35
CA PRO A 63 -18.50 4.38 0.07
C PRO A 63 -18.32 4.98 -1.32
N ASP A 64 -19.31 4.84 -2.20
CA ASP A 64 -19.36 5.42 -3.54
C ASP A 64 -19.98 6.83 -3.56
N ASN A 65 -20.37 7.37 -2.41
CA ASN A 65 -20.74 8.77 -2.29
C ASN A 65 -19.49 9.60 -1.90
N ILE A 66 -19.23 10.69 -2.63
CA ILE A 66 -18.09 11.59 -2.37
C ILE A 66 -18.12 12.16 -0.95
N GLU A 67 -19.28 12.65 -0.51
CA GLU A 67 -19.45 13.27 0.81
C GLU A 67 -19.13 12.27 1.92
N THR A 68 -19.74 11.08 1.82
CA THR A 68 -19.48 9.97 2.74
C THR A 68 -18.01 9.56 2.74
N SER A 69 -17.40 9.43 1.56
CA SER A 69 -16.01 9.01 1.43
C SER A 69 -15.07 10.02 2.09
N LYS A 70 -15.32 11.33 1.91
CA LYS A 70 -14.59 12.41 2.60
C LYS A 70 -14.82 12.39 4.11
N GLY A 71 -16.07 12.23 4.57
CA GLY A 71 -16.43 12.15 5.98
C GLY A 71 -15.81 10.95 6.70
N TYR A 72 -15.78 9.78 6.06
CA TYR A 72 -15.11 8.59 6.55
C TYR A 72 -13.61 8.82 6.75
N VAL A 73 -12.96 9.40 5.74
CA VAL A 73 -11.52 9.68 5.79
C VAL A 73 -11.17 10.75 6.83
N MET A 74 -12.02 11.77 7.00
CA MET A 74 -11.90 12.75 8.08
C MET A 74 -11.96 12.05 9.45
N SER A 75 -12.91 11.14 9.63
CA SER A 75 -13.04 10.35 10.86
C SER A 75 -11.82 9.47 11.13
N ILE A 76 -11.26 8.84 10.09
CA ILE A 76 -9.99 8.11 10.19
C ILE A 76 -8.86 9.04 10.65
N ALA A 77 -8.72 10.21 10.02
CA ALA A 77 -7.64 11.14 10.36
C ALA A 77 -7.73 11.61 11.82
N LEU A 78 -8.94 11.88 12.31
CA LEU A 78 -9.15 12.25 13.71
C LEU A 78 -8.88 11.08 14.68
N GLY A 79 -9.17 9.85 14.27
CA GLY A 79 -8.95 8.66 15.09
C GLY A 79 -7.50 8.14 15.12
N ILE A 80 -6.63 8.59 14.20
CA ILE A 80 -5.22 8.16 14.20
C ILE A 80 -4.43 9.02 15.17
N GLU A 81 -3.97 8.41 16.25
CA GLU A 81 -2.97 9.01 17.13
C GLU A 81 -1.62 9.14 16.41
N GLY A 82 -1.06 10.35 16.45
CA GLY A 82 0.33 10.57 16.10
C GLY A 82 1.27 9.86 17.07
N GLY A 83 2.50 9.64 16.63
CA GLY A 83 3.53 9.01 17.45
C GLY A 83 4.62 9.99 17.85
N TYR A 84 5.23 9.77 19.01
CA TYR A 84 6.39 10.50 19.51
C TYR A 84 6.09 12.00 19.77
N SER A 85 6.80 12.89 19.08
CA SER A 85 6.76 14.34 19.28
C SER A 85 5.63 15.05 18.54
N ASN A 86 4.92 14.36 17.64
CA ASN A 86 3.78 14.93 16.94
C ASN A 86 2.54 14.07 17.18
N LYS A 87 1.55 14.66 17.87
CA LYS A 87 0.26 14.03 18.17
C LYS A 87 -0.63 13.89 16.93
N LYS A 88 -0.31 14.58 15.82
CA LYS A 88 -1.07 14.54 14.57
C LYS A 88 -0.65 13.33 13.69
N PRO A 89 -1.58 12.73 12.94
CA PRO A 89 -1.25 11.68 11.99
C PRO A 89 -0.43 12.22 10.81
N GLY A 90 0.38 11.36 10.19
CA GLY A 90 1.05 11.73 8.94
C GLY A 90 0.07 11.74 7.77
N LEU A 91 0.22 12.69 6.84
CA LEU A 91 -0.59 12.74 5.61
C LEU A 91 -0.60 11.39 4.88
N TRP A 92 0.58 10.83 4.69
CA TRP A 92 0.76 9.56 4.00
C TRP A 92 0.17 8.37 4.77
N THR A 93 0.02 8.47 6.09
CA THR A 93 -0.68 7.47 6.88
C THR A 93 -2.15 7.48 6.54
N VAL A 94 -2.81 8.65 6.51
CA VAL A 94 -4.22 8.76 6.13
C VAL A 94 -4.44 8.27 4.69
N VAL A 95 -3.57 8.66 3.74
CA VAL A 95 -3.61 8.16 2.36
C VAL A 95 -3.48 6.63 2.32
N GLN A 96 -2.63 6.03 3.15
CA GLN A 96 -2.46 4.58 3.19
C GLN A 96 -3.71 3.88 3.70
N TYR A 97 -4.35 4.38 4.76
CA TYR A 97 -5.62 3.83 5.25
C TYR A 97 -6.71 3.84 4.18
N TYR A 98 -6.83 4.95 3.44
CA TYR A 98 -7.81 5.04 2.35
C TYR A 98 -7.51 4.10 1.18
N LYS A 99 -6.22 3.91 0.85
CA LYS A 99 -5.80 2.92 -0.17
C LYS A 99 -6.08 1.48 0.27
N ASP A 100 -5.79 1.17 1.53
CA ASP A 100 -6.05 -0.16 2.09
C ASP A 100 -7.56 -0.45 2.10
N PHE A 101 -8.38 0.57 2.41
CA PHE A 101 -9.83 0.47 2.31
C PHE A 101 -10.32 0.23 0.89
N THR A 102 -9.97 1.08 -0.07
CA THR A 102 -10.47 0.94 -1.46
C THR A 102 -10.00 -0.36 -2.13
N ALA A 103 -8.77 -0.80 -1.84
CA ALA A 103 -8.26 -2.09 -2.31
C ALA A 103 -8.95 -3.27 -1.61
N GLY A 104 -9.15 -3.21 -0.29
CA GLY A 104 -9.85 -4.22 0.48
C GLY A 104 -11.31 -4.36 0.05
N TRP A 105 -12.01 -3.24 -0.15
CA TRP A 105 -13.38 -3.20 -0.64
C TRP A 105 -13.52 -3.86 -2.01
N ARG A 106 -12.64 -3.49 -2.95
CA ARG A 106 -12.63 -4.09 -4.29
C ARG A 106 -12.40 -5.60 -4.24
N ARG A 107 -11.48 -6.06 -3.38
CA ARG A 107 -11.19 -7.51 -3.22
C ARG A 107 -12.38 -8.27 -2.64
N ALA A 108 -12.99 -7.76 -1.58
CA ALA A 108 -14.14 -8.42 -0.95
C ALA A 108 -15.31 -8.60 -1.92
N ARG A 109 -15.64 -7.57 -2.72
CA ARG A 109 -16.70 -7.65 -3.73
C ARG A 109 -16.38 -8.58 -4.89
N MET A 110 -15.10 -8.75 -5.22
CA MET A 110 -14.66 -9.70 -6.25
C MET A 110 -14.68 -11.15 -5.75
N GLU A 111 -14.35 -11.39 -4.48
CA GLU A 111 -14.51 -12.71 -3.85
C GLU A 111 -15.99 -13.10 -3.77
N GLU A 112 -16.86 -12.16 -3.37
CA GLU A 112 -18.33 -12.35 -3.41
C GLU A 112 -18.85 -12.65 -4.83
N GLU A 113 -18.29 -12.04 -5.88
CA GLU A 113 -18.67 -12.27 -7.27
C GLU A 113 -18.26 -13.67 -7.76
N GLN A 114 -17.04 -14.12 -7.41
CA GLN A 114 -16.57 -15.47 -7.75
C GLN A 114 -17.38 -16.56 -7.03
N GLU A 115 -17.89 -16.27 -5.84
CA GLU A 115 -18.80 -17.19 -5.13
C GLU A 115 -20.24 -17.15 -5.68
N ASN A 116 -20.65 -16.05 -6.32
CA ASN A 116 -22.02 -15.81 -6.80
C ASN A 116 -22.13 -15.77 -8.34
N GLU A 117 -21.35 -16.58 -9.08
CA GLU A 117 -21.28 -16.63 -10.56
C GLU A 117 -22.64 -16.70 -11.31
N GLU A 118 -23.77 -16.91 -10.63
CA GLU A 118 -25.13 -16.93 -11.19
C GLU A 118 -25.87 -15.58 -11.21
N LYS A 119 -25.39 -14.53 -10.53
CA LYS A 119 -26.11 -13.24 -10.50
C LYS A 119 -25.43 -12.20 -11.38
N ASN A 120 -26.08 -11.85 -12.49
CA ASN A 120 -25.82 -10.70 -13.37
C ASN A 120 -25.95 -9.33 -12.65
N GLY A 121 -25.40 -9.20 -11.44
CA GLY A 121 -25.37 -7.98 -10.65
C GLY A 121 -24.10 -7.22 -10.94
N GLU A 122 -24.24 -5.98 -11.41
CA GLU A 122 -23.15 -5.05 -11.61
C GLU A 122 -22.32 -4.91 -10.31
N VAL A 123 -21.02 -5.19 -10.38
CA VAL A 123 -20.12 -5.13 -9.23
C VAL A 123 -20.12 -3.70 -8.70
N LYS A 124 -20.57 -3.51 -7.44
CA LYS A 124 -20.53 -2.21 -6.75
C LYS A 124 -19.10 -1.86 -6.34
N VAL A 125 -18.28 -1.53 -7.34
CA VAL A 125 -16.94 -0.95 -7.17
C VAL A 125 -17.09 0.54 -6.91
N ILE A 126 -16.27 1.07 -6.00
CA ILE A 126 -16.19 2.51 -5.77
C ILE A 126 -15.71 3.17 -7.07
N SER A 127 -16.46 4.16 -7.54
CA SER A 127 -16.17 4.93 -8.73
C SER A 127 -14.76 5.53 -8.66
N PRO A 128 -13.98 5.47 -9.75
CA PRO A 128 -12.68 6.14 -9.82
C PRO A 128 -12.76 7.64 -9.53
N ILE A 129 -13.89 8.28 -9.84
CA ILE A 129 -14.13 9.71 -9.57
C ILE A 129 -14.16 9.97 -8.07
N VAL A 130 -14.87 9.12 -7.31
CA VAL A 130 -14.95 9.20 -5.85
C VAL A 130 -13.56 8.98 -5.25
N THR A 131 -12.86 7.93 -5.70
CA THR A 131 -11.51 7.62 -5.22
C THR A 131 -10.52 8.77 -5.45
N LEU A 132 -10.58 9.40 -6.62
CA LEU A 132 -9.74 10.55 -6.97
C LEU A 132 -10.11 11.79 -6.15
N SER A 133 -11.40 12.10 -6.05
CA SER A 133 -11.92 13.24 -5.29
C SER A 133 -11.53 13.14 -3.81
N THR A 134 -11.72 11.99 -3.18
CA THR A 134 -11.34 11.76 -1.78
C THR A 134 -9.82 11.78 -1.61
N SER A 135 -9.05 11.26 -2.57
CA SER A 135 -7.59 11.36 -2.52
C SER A 135 -7.09 12.81 -2.60
N ASN A 136 -7.74 13.65 -3.40
CA ASN A 136 -7.43 15.07 -3.49
C ASN A 136 -7.86 15.81 -2.21
N PHE A 137 -9.03 15.48 -1.66
CA PHE A 137 -9.47 16.00 -0.36
C PHE A 137 -8.41 15.75 0.73
N ILE A 138 -7.85 14.55 0.82
CA ILE A 138 -6.78 14.23 1.78
C ILE A 138 -5.57 15.15 1.60
N LYS A 139 -5.12 15.32 0.35
CA LYS A 139 -3.87 16.02 0.03
C LYS A 139 -3.95 17.54 0.13
N TYR A 140 -5.12 18.11 -0.13
CA TYR A 140 -5.30 19.56 -0.24
C TYR A 140 -6.13 20.11 0.92
N GLU A 141 -7.39 19.71 1.04
CA GLU A 141 -8.30 20.28 2.04
C GLU A 141 -7.99 19.77 3.46
N LEU A 142 -7.99 18.46 3.66
CA LEU A 142 -7.77 17.83 4.96
C LEU A 142 -6.38 18.14 5.52
N TYR A 143 -5.38 18.18 4.64
CA TYR A 143 -4.02 18.60 4.98
C TYR A 143 -4.02 20.01 5.58
N ASN A 144 -4.75 20.96 5.00
CA ASN A 144 -4.83 22.33 5.50
C ASN A 144 -5.64 22.41 6.79
N ILE A 145 -6.76 21.70 6.90
CA ILE A 145 -7.64 21.73 8.07
C ILE A 145 -6.94 21.18 9.32
N LEU A 146 -6.23 20.04 9.19
CA LEU A 146 -5.59 19.38 10.33
C LEU A 146 -4.10 19.71 10.46
N GLU A 147 -3.52 20.44 9.50
CA GLU A 147 -2.09 20.71 9.35
C GLU A 147 -1.24 19.42 9.44
N LEU A 148 -1.60 18.44 8.62
CA LEU A 148 -0.98 17.11 8.68
C LEU A 148 0.50 17.20 8.30
N PRO A 149 1.45 16.64 9.06
CA PRO A 149 2.86 16.64 8.67
C PRO A 149 3.08 15.92 7.33
N TYR A 150 3.59 16.67 6.34
CA TYR A 150 3.93 16.16 5.00
C TYR A 150 5.25 15.36 5.00
N ARG A 151 6.21 15.79 5.81
CA ARG A 151 7.54 15.15 5.89
C ARG A 151 7.39 13.72 6.40
N LYS A 152 8.07 12.79 5.73
CA LYS A 152 8.22 11.43 6.24
C LYS A 152 8.80 11.52 7.65
N ARG A 153 8.17 10.82 8.59
CA ARG A 153 8.68 10.67 9.96
C ARG A 153 10.13 10.21 9.88
N LEU A 154 11.00 10.79 10.70
CA LEU A 154 12.38 10.34 10.83
C LEU A 154 12.37 8.83 11.10
N ARG A 155 12.95 8.06 10.17
CA ARG A 155 13.14 6.62 10.39
C ARG A 155 14.15 6.48 11.51
N ARG A 156 13.76 5.81 12.58
CA ARG A 156 14.74 5.37 13.59
C ARG A 156 15.50 4.20 12.96
N TYR A 157 16.76 4.44 12.66
CA TYR A 157 17.69 3.35 12.39
C TYR A 157 17.94 2.59 13.69
N GLY A 158 18.23 1.30 13.59
CA GLY A 158 18.72 0.56 14.76
C GLY A 158 19.93 1.29 15.32
N SER A 159 19.88 1.65 16.60
CA SER A 159 21.07 2.20 17.27
C SER A 159 22.04 1.06 17.61
N GLN A 160 23.28 1.39 17.94
CA GLN A 160 24.28 0.42 18.37
C GLN A 160 23.76 -0.50 19.49
N ILE A 161 22.92 0.02 20.40
CA ILE A 161 22.29 -0.75 21.48
C ILE A 161 21.32 -1.82 20.94
N HIS A 162 20.54 -1.49 19.90
CA HIS A 162 19.66 -2.46 19.24
C HIS A 162 20.47 -3.58 18.59
N PHE A 163 21.59 -3.23 17.95
CA PHE A 163 22.49 -4.22 17.36
C PHE A 163 23.26 -5.03 18.40
N LEU A 164 23.62 -4.43 19.54
CA LEU A 164 24.23 -5.15 20.66
C LEU A 164 23.25 -6.16 21.26
N HIS A 165 21.98 -5.77 21.44
CA HIS A 165 20.93 -6.68 21.91
C HIS A 165 20.65 -7.80 20.90
N LEU A 166 20.51 -7.45 19.62
CA LEU A 166 20.33 -8.43 18.55
C LEU A 166 21.51 -9.41 18.50
N GLY A 167 22.73 -8.87 18.51
CA GLY A 167 23.97 -9.65 18.53
C GLY A 167 24.08 -10.53 19.78
N THR A 168 23.70 -10.04 20.95
CA THR A 168 23.71 -10.82 22.20
C THR A 168 22.64 -11.91 22.18
N GLN A 169 21.43 -11.63 21.67
CA GLN A 169 20.37 -12.63 21.51
C GLN A 169 20.77 -13.71 20.52
N TRP A 170 21.40 -13.33 19.40
CA TRP A 170 21.86 -14.26 18.39
C TRP A 170 23.07 -15.05 18.87
N TRP A 171 24.03 -14.44 19.57
CA TRP A 171 25.20 -15.13 20.12
C TRP A 171 24.85 -16.08 21.27
N LYS A 172 23.85 -15.74 22.09
CA LYS A 172 23.37 -16.63 23.17
C LYS A 172 22.57 -17.83 22.63
N ASN A 173 21.95 -17.72 21.46
CA ASN A 173 21.08 -18.76 20.90
C ASN A 173 21.74 -19.56 19.76
N ASP A 174 22.68 -18.97 19.00
CA ASP A 174 23.40 -19.59 17.88
C ASP A 174 24.89 -19.25 18.00
N CYS A 175 25.65 -20.09 18.72
CA CYS A 175 27.11 -20.09 18.64
C CYS A 175 27.56 -20.68 17.30
N THR A 176 27.43 -19.92 16.20
CA THR A 176 28.15 -20.25 14.95
C THR A 176 28.78 -19.00 14.33
N SER A 177 30.05 -19.15 13.97
CA SER A 177 31.06 -18.18 13.51
C SER A 177 30.70 -17.30 12.29
N ARG A 178 29.48 -17.37 11.75
CA ARG A 178 29.08 -16.66 10.51
C ARG A 178 28.60 -15.21 10.70
N ILE A 179 28.29 -14.80 11.92
CA ILE A 179 27.79 -13.44 12.20
C ILE A 179 28.91 -12.40 12.08
N GLY A 180 30.16 -12.76 12.47
CA GLY A 180 31.32 -11.88 12.35
C GLY A 180 31.61 -11.49 10.90
N GLU A 181 31.55 -12.46 9.97
CA GLU A 181 31.76 -12.22 8.53
C GLU A 181 30.69 -11.28 7.93
N TYR A 182 29.44 -11.39 8.38
CA TYR A 182 28.35 -10.56 7.88
C TYR A 182 28.50 -9.10 8.30
N VAL A 183 28.88 -8.87 9.56
CA VAL A 183 29.15 -7.52 10.09
C VAL A 183 30.36 -6.92 9.38
N GLU A 184 31.49 -7.63 9.29
CA GLU A 184 32.69 -7.13 8.62
C GLU A 184 32.47 -6.80 7.13
N SER A 185 31.66 -7.58 6.40
CA SER A 185 31.39 -7.32 4.98
C SER A 185 30.65 -6.00 4.74
N THR A 186 29.82 -5.57 5.68
CA THR A 186 29.02 -4.33 5.59
C THR A 186 29.77 -3.09 6.08
N TYR A 187 30.88 -3.25 6.81
CA TYR A 187 31.73 -2.17 7.29
C TYR A 187 32.82 -1.75 6.29
N ARG A 188 33.02 -2.49 5.19
CA ARG A 188 34.04 -2.15 4.19
C ARG A 188 33.67 -0.90 3.37
N LEU A 189 34.60 0.05 3.29
CA LEU A 189 34.50 1.23 2.45
C LEU A 189 34.27 0.82 0.97
N GLY A 190 33.18 1.32 0.38
CA GLY A 190 32.85 1.09 -1.04
C GLY A 190 31.90 -0.08 -1.33
N SER A 191 31.42 -0.82 -0.33
CA SER A 191 30.57 -2.02 -0.55
C SER A 191 29.14 -1.75 -1.05
N GLY A 192 28.73 -0.47 -1.23
CA GLY A 192 27.37 -0.07 -1.61
C GLY A 192 26.27 -0.46 -0.60
N ARG A 193 26.63 -1.21 0.44
CA ARG A 193 25.77 -1.70 1.53
C ARG A 193 26.39 -1.30 2.86
N GLY A 194 26.55 0.00 3.07
CA GLY A 194 27.15 0.55 4.28
C GLY A 194 26.16 1.38 5.10
N LEU A 195 25.99 1.01 6.37
CA LEU A 195 25.49 1.90 7.42
C LEU A 195 26.44 3.10 7.50
N ARG A 196 25.98 4.29 7.11
CA ARG A 196 26.75 5.52 7.31
C ARG A 196 26.62 5.97 8.75
N PHE A 197 27.75 6.13 9.41
CA PHE A 197 27.87 6.91 10.64
C PHE A 197 27.88 8.39 10.27
N GLN A 198 27.03 9.17 10.95
CA GLN A 198 27.19 10.61 11.17
C GLN A 198 27.19 10.83 12.68
#